data_AF-A0A7C2XTB2-F1
#
_entry.id   AF-A0A7C2XTB2-F1
#
_cell.length_a   1.000
_cell.length_b   1.000
_cell.length_c   1.000
_cell.angle_alpha   90.00
_cell.angle_beta   90.00
_cell.angle_gamma   90.00
#
_symmetry.space_group_name_H-M   'P 1'
#
loop_
_entity.id
_entity.type
_entity.pdbx_description
1 polymer ?
#
loop_
_entity_poly.entity_id
_entity_poly.type
_entity_poly.pdbx_seq_one_letter_code
_entity_poly.pdbx_strand_id
1 'polypeptide(L)'
;MGDRISVSFTNGYEDSPVLFNHWGGMSFVKKAREFIKNRKSERDDPKEILVEFIQTLEKNHSLYLGKDLDDGDNGNHGHHTINVKTGLTVKYHKEVNIHE
;
A
#
# COMPACT_ATOMS: atom_id res chain seq x y z
N MET A 1 -3.82 -11.17 18.69
CA MET A 1 -4.32 -10.82 17.35
C MET A 1 -3.15 -10.29 16.53
N GLY A 2 -3.14 -10.46 15.20
CA GLY A 2 -2.00 -10.08 14.36
C GLY A 2 -1.92 -8.59 14.05
N ASP A 3 -0.71 -8.13 13.74
CA ASP A 3 -0.43 -6.76 13.31
C ASP A 3 -0.67 -6.62 11.80
N ARG A 4 -1.97 -6.62 11.45
CA ARG A 4 -2.44 -6.58 10.07
C ARG A 4 -2.37 -5.17 9.52
N ILE A 5 -1.95 -5.09 8.28
CA ILE A 5 -1.80 -3.82 7.56
C ILE A 5 -1.87 -4.09 6.06
N SER A 6 -2.26 -3.08 5.28
CA SER A 6 -2.12 -3.14 3.82
C SER A 6 -1.53 -1.88 3.23
N VAL A 7 -0.93 -2.04 2.06
CA VAL A 7 -0.40 -0.94 1.25
C VAL A 7 -0.96 -1.01 -0.16
N SER A 8 -1.10 0.16 -0.77
CA SER A 8 -1.24 0.33 -2.22
C SER A 8 -0.27 1.43 -2.67
N PHE A 9 -0.08 1.57 -3.96
CA PHE A 9 0.66 2.67 -4.56
C PHE A 9 -0.29 3.54 -5.39
N THR A 10 -0.03 4.84 -5.46
CA THR A 10 -0.80 5.77 -6.30
C THR A 10 0.09 6.77 -7.03
N ASN A 11 -0.28 7.14 -8.25
CA ASN A 11 0.32 8.28 -8.96
C ASN A 11 -0.54 9.55 -8.93
N GLY A 12 -1.72 9.48 -8.28
CA GLY A 12 -2.72 10.55 -8.22
C GLY A 12 -3.84 10.46 -9.27
N TYR A 13 -3.74 9.52 -10.22
CA TYR A 13 -4.76 9.24 -11.24
C TYR A 13 -5.24 7.80 -11.18
N GLU A 14 -4.31 6.87 -10.96
CA GLU A 14 -4.58 5.45 -10.74
C GLU A 14 -3.93 4.96 -9.45
N ASP A 15 -4.49 3.88 -8.92
CA ASP A 15 -4.00 3.15 -7.75
C ASP A 15 -3.65 1.70 -8.12
N SER A 16 -2.72 1.10 -7.38
CA SER A 16 -2.41 -0.33 -7.48
C SER A 16 -3.47 -1.18 -6.76
N PRO A 17 -3.56 -2.49 -7.05
CA PRO A 17 -4.19 -3.44 -6.14
C PRO A 17 -3.64 -3.32 -4.71
N VAL A 18 -4.44 -3.74 -3.74
CA VAL A 18 -4.08 -3.73 -2.33
C VAL A 18 -3.20 -4.94 -2.01
N LEU A 19 -2.08 -4.73 -1.32
CA LEU A 19 -1.21 -5.78 -0.82
C LEU A 19 -1.29 -5.84 0.70
N PHE A 20 -1.84 -6.93 1.23
CA PHE A 20 -1.96 -7.18 2.66
C PHE A 20 -0.74 -7.90 3.23
N ASN A 21 -0.45 -7.62 4.51
CA ASN A 21 0.48 -8.39 5.31
C ASN A 21 -0.12 -8.67 6.70
N HIS A 22 -0.19 -9.94 7.09
CA HIS A 22 -0.86 -10.34 8.35
C HIS A 22 -0.07 -9.98 9.63
N TRP A 23 1.25 -9.81 9.53
CA TRP A 23 2.16 -9.62 10.68
C TRP A 23 3.17 -8.49 10.48
N GLY A 24 3.03 -7.71 9.40
CA GLY A 24 4.04 -6.72 8.99
C GLY A 24 4.00 -5.42 9.78
N GLY A 25 2.80 -5.02 10.25
CA GLY A 25 2.57 -3.74 10.94
C GLY A 25 3.15 -2.52 10.24
N MET A 26 3.34 -1.44 11.00
CA MET A 26 3.94 -0.20 10.48
C MET A 26 5.34 -0.38 9.88
N SER A 27 6.04 -1.48 10.16
CA SER A 27 7.33 -1.81 9.52
C SER A 27 7.17 -2.10 8.01
N PHE A 28 6.03 -2.65 7.59
CA PHE A 28 5.72 -2.92 6.19
C PHE A 28 5.47 -1.63 5.40
N VAL A 29 4.73 -0.69 5.99
CA VAL A 29 4.54 0.67 5.45
C VAL A 29 5.87 1.41 5.35
N LYS A 30 6.74 1.29 6.36
CA LYS A 30 8.09 1.87 6.32
C LYS A 30 8.89 1.29 5.13
N LYS A 31 8.90 -0.03 4.94
CA LYS A 31 9.55 -0.69 3.78
C LYS A 31 9.00 -0.18 2.45
N ALA A 32 7.68 -0.08 2.28
CA ALA A 32 7.07 0.43 1.05
C ALA A 32 7.47 1.88 0.74
N ARG A 33 7.54 2.74 1.77
CA ARG A 33 7.99 4.14 1.64
C ARG A 33 9.48 4.26 1.34
N GLU A 34 10.32 3.43 1.96
CA GLU A 34 11.76 3.38 1.70
C GLU A 34 12.07 2.83 0.29
N PHE A 35 11.31 1.84 -0.18
CA PHE A 35 11.37 1.34 -1.55
C PHE A 35 11.16 2.48 -2.56
N ILE A 36 10.06 3.24 -2.44
CA ILE A 36 9.77 4.38 -3.34
C ILE A 36 10.88 5.44 -3.27
N LYS A 37 11.32 5.83 -2.07
CA LYS A 37 12.37 6.85 -1.90
C LYS A 37 13.73 6.47 -2.50
N ASN A 38 14.04 5.17 -2.53
CA ASN A 38 15.30 4.66 -3.07
C ASN A 38 15.20 4.24 -4.55
N ARG A 39 14.00 4.26 -5.14
CA ARG A 39 13.75 3.88 -6.53
C ARG A 39 14.29 4.96 -7.48
N LYS A 40 15.04 4.53 -8.49
CA LYS A 40 15.69 5.41 -9.49
C LYS A 40 14.95 5.48 -10.84
N SER A 41 13.83 4.78 -10.97
CA SER A 41 13.03 4.70 -12.20
C SER A 41 11.98 5.81 -12.23
N GLU A 42 11.89 6.50 -13.37
CA GLU A 42 10.91 7.56 -13.62
C GLU A 42 9.48 7.03 -13.90
N ARG A 43 9.32 5.72 -14.14
CA ARG A 43 8.00 5.11 -14.37
C ARG A 43 7.11 5.28 -13.15
N ASP A 44 5.89 5.75 -13.33
CA ASP A 44 4.92 5.98 -12.25
C ASP A 44 3.64 5.13 -12.35
N ASP A 45 3.65 4.02 -13.12
CA ASP A 45 2.57 3.02 -13.10
C ASP A 45 2.54 2.31 -11.73
N PRO A 46 1.46 2.48 -10.92
CA PRO A 46 1.37 1.87 -9.60
C PRO A 46 1.34 0.34 -9.62
N LYS A 47 0.87 -0.28 -10.69
CA LYS A 47 0.75 -1.74 -10.84
C LYS A 47 2.12 -2.36 -11.09
N GLU A 48 2.93 -1.77 -11.99
CA GLU A 48 4.34 -2.16 -12.16
C GLU A 48 5.12 -1.98 -10.85
N ILE A 49 4.95 -0.83 -10.19
CA ILE A 49 5.60 -0.50 -8.92
C ILE A 49 5.23 -1.48 -7.80
N LEU A 50 3.98 -1.94 -7.75
CA LEU A 50 3.56 -2.98 -6.81
C LEU A 50 4.28 -4.31 -7.06
N VAL A 51 4.39 -4.72 -8.33
CA VAL A 51 5.09 -5.96 -8.71
C VAL A 51 6.58 -5.87 -8.37
N GLU A 52 7.23 -4.75 -8.69
CA GLU A 52 8.62 -4.50 -8.28
C GLU A 52 8.78 -4.53 -6.76
N PHE A 53 7.89 -3.89 -6.00
CA PHE A 53 7.93 -3.92 -4.53
C PHE A 53 7.83 -5.36 -4.00
N ILE A 54 6.88 -6.16 -4.51
CA ILE A 54 6.73 -7.57 -4.14
C ILE A 54 8.01 -8.36 -4.43
N GLN A 55 8.70 -8.10 -5.54
CA GLN A 55 9.98 -8.74 -5.86
C GLN A 55 11.11 -8.39 -4.88
N THR A 56 11.04 -7.24 -4.18
CA THR A 56 11.99 -6.89 -3.11
C THR A 56 11.69 -7.57 -1.76
N LEU A 57 10.51 -8.18 -1.61
CA LEU A 57 10.13 -8.85 -0.37
C LEU A 57 10.72 -10.25 -0.31
N GLU A 58 11.35 -10.59 0.82
CA GLU A 58 11.69 -11.97 1.16
C GLU A 58 10.43 -12.86 1.11
N LYS A 59 10.61 -14.16 0.81
CA LYS A 59 9.50 -15.13 0.75
C LYS A 59 8.68 -15.12 2.04
N ASN A 60 7.53 -14.47 2.00
CA ASN A 60 6.68 -14.24 3.15
C ASN A 60 5.30 -14.85 2.91
N HIS A 61 4.98 -15.90 3.67
CA HIS A 61 3.70 -16.62 3.62
C HIS A 61 2.50 -15.82 4.16
N SER A 62 2.71 -14.54 4.52
CA SER A 62 1.70 -13.65 5.10
C SER A 62 1.17 -12.60 4.12
N LEU A 63 1.60 -12.67 2.85
CA LEU A 63 1.24 -11.73 1.79
C LEU A 63 0.10 -12.28 0.92
N TYR A 64 -0.88 -11.42 0.62
CA TYR A 64 -1.94 -11.68 -0.37
C TYR A 64 -2.42 -10.37 -1.00
N LEU A 65 -3.00 -10.46 -2.19
CA LEU A 65 -3.68 -9.32 -2.82
C LEU A 65 -5.10 -9.22 -2.24
N GLY A 66 -5.44 -8.06 -1.71
CA GLY A 66 -6.76 -7.75 -1.18
C GLY A 66 -7.74 -7.39 -2.30
N LYS A 67 -9.02 -7.70 -2.08
CA LYS A 67 -10.13 -7.36 -2.98
C LYS A 67 -10.40 -5.86 -3.02
N ASP A 68 -10.29 -5.21 -1.88
CA ASP A 68 -10.54 -3.78 -1.67
C ASP A 68 -9.67 -3.22 -0.52
N LEU A 69 -9.86 -1.94 -0.19
CA LEU A 69 -9.09 -1.23 0.83
C LEU A 69 -9.39 -1.72 2.26
N ASP A 70 -10.59 -2.25 2.48
CA ASP A 70 -11.09 -2.62 3.82
C ASP A 70 -10.76 -4.09 4.13
N ASP A 71 -10.78 -4.99 3.15
CA ASP A 71 -10.16 -6.32 3.23
C ASP A 71 -10.70 -7.20 4.40
N GLY A 72 -9.94 -7.56 5.44
CA GLY A 72 -8.49 -7.46 5.66
C GLY A 72 -8.07 -6.66 6.91
N ASP A 73 -8.61 -5.45 7.08
CA ASP A 73 -8.42 -4.54 8.22
C ASP A 73 -8.87 -5.19 9.55
N ASN A 74 -8.24 -4.76 10.65
CA ASN A 74 -8.63 -5.12 12.01
C ASN A 74 -8.70 -3.91 12.96
N GLY A 75 -8.70 -2.69 12.43
CA GLY A 75 -8.84 -1.44 13.18
C GLY A 75 -7.57 -0.92 13.84
N ASN A 76 -6.44 -1.63 13.77
CA ASN A 76 -5.20 -1.21 14.43
C ASN A 76 -4.35 -0.26 13.56
N HIS A 77 -4.14 -0.61 12.29
CA HIS A 77 -3.31 0.17 11.37
C HIS A 77 -3.94 0.40 9.98
N GLY A 78 -4.85 -0.47 9.53
CA GLY A 78 -5.63 -0.26 8.31
C GLY A 78 -4.82 -0.21 7.01
N HIS A 79 -5.31 0.59 6.07
CA HIS A 79 -4.75 0.73 4.73
C HIS A 79 -3.89 1.99 4.57
N HIS A 80 -2.75 1.85 3.88
CA HIS A 80 -1.84 2.95 3.57
C HIS A 80 -1.48 3.02 2.08
N THR A 81 -2.09 3.95 1.36
CA THR A 81 -1.69 4.26 -0.01
C THR A 81 -0.44 5.13 -0.03
N ILE A 82 0.58 4.74 -0.78
CA ILE A 82 1.86 5.44 -0.90
C ILE A 82 1.93 6.14 -2.26
N ASN A 83 2.13 7.46 -2.25
CA ASN A 83 2.31 8.21 -3.49
C ASN A 83 3.69 7.91 -4.10
N VAL A 84 3.73 7.46 -5.34
CA VAL A 84 4.94 6.96 -6.01
C VAL A 84 5.96 8.05 -6.34
N LYS A 85 5.56 9.33 -6.35
CA LYS A 85 6.45 10.48 -6.62
C LYS A 85 7.10 11.05 -5.36
N THR A 86 6.54 10.77 -4.18
CA THR A 86 6.99 11.39 -2.91
C THR A 86 7.38 10.38 -1.83
N GLY A 87 6.97 9.11 -1.93
CA GLY A 87 7.15 8.10 -0.87
C GLY A 87 6.43 8.45 0.43
N LEU A 88 5.40 9.31 0.35
CA LEU A 88 4.55 9.68 1.48
C LEU A 88 3.23 8.92 1.42
N THR A 89 2.68 8.60 2.58
CA THR A 89 1.32 8.05 2.68
C THR A 89 0.33 9.16 2.36
N VAL A 90 -0.57 8.91 1.41
CA VAL A 90 -1.69 9.81 1.10
C VAL A 90 -2.82 9.51 2.09
N LYS A 91 -3.39 10.56 2.69
CA LYS A 91 -4.69 10.45 3.34
C LYS A 91 -5.75 10.78 2.29
N TYR A 92 -6.44 9.77 1.78
CA TYR A 92 -7.71 10.01 1.13
C TYR A 92 -8.67 10.49 2.22
N HIS A 93 -9.09 11.76 2.13
CA HIS A 93 -10.34 12.13 2.76
C HIS A 93 -11.43 11.34 2.02
N LYS A 94 -12.08 10.43 2.73
CA LYS A 94 -13.28 9.75 2.24
C LYS A 94 -14.33 10.85 2.11
N GLU A 95 -14.43 11.47 0.95
CA GLU A 95 -15.51 12.41 0.66
C GLU A 95 -16.82 11.63 0.78
N VAL A 96 -17.49 11.83 1.90
CA VAL A 96 -18.82 11.30 2.12
C VAL A 96 -19.73 12.10 1.20
N ASN A 97 -19.98 11.56 0.01
CA ASN A 97 -21.09 12.00 -0.83
C ASN A 97 -22.41 11.64 -0.12
N ILE A 98 -22.78 12.48 0.83
CA ILE A 98 -24.17 12.70 1.22
C ILE A 98 -24.86 13.40 0.04
N HIS A 99 -25.26 12.59 -0.94
CA HIS A 99 -26.40 12.94 -1.78
C HIS A 99 -27.70 12.55 -1.06
N GLU A 100 -28.70 13.39 -1.30
CA GLU A 100 -29.88 13.67 -0.47
C GLU A 100 -30.81 12.47 -0.20
#